data_AF-A0A2C5ZCZ8-F1
#
_entry.id   AF-A0A2C5ZCZ8-F1
#
_cell.length_a   1.000
_cell.length_b   1.000
_cell.length_c   1.000
_cell.angle_alpha   90.00
_cell.angle_beta   90.00
_cell.angle_gamma   90.00
#
_symmetry.space_group_name_H-M   'P 1'
#
loop_
_entity.id
_entity.type
_entity.pdbx_description
1 polymer ?
#
loop_
_entity_poly.entity_id
_entity_poly.type
_entity_poly.pdbx_seq_one_letter_code
_entity_poly.pdbx_strand_id
1 'polypeptide(L)'
;MKAPLALLIALTPFPLTPQATSPESISTNFTDSLRSRVRIDWTRAAPKATRSTSEYTCWRHLLSCATADFLLQEELLPSEHHPLITVDYDSLAQKRLLNINATPMTVHTEDSTWQSEATTHGWNAAAILSTDKSVSVSGGYSLTQLRSHLTIKSLGISETCPGGFHCRFETWFYHVGYRVYYMGEVCLLG
;
A
#
# COMPACT_ATOMS: atom_id res chain seq x y z
N MET A 1 -59.14 -47.43 -9.74
CA MET A 1 -57.73 -47.20 -10.15
C MET A 1 -57.51 -45.69 -10.18
N LYS A 2 -56.71 -45.13 -9.26
CA LYS A 2 -56.46 -43.68 -9.10
C LYS A 2 -55.04 -43.38 -9.61
N ALA A 3 -54.92 -42.53 -10.63
CA ALA A 3 -53.64 -42.06 -11.13
C ALA A 3 -53.12 -40.90 -10.25
N PRO A 4 -51.81 -40.83 -9.92
CA PRO A 4 -51.26 -39.72 -9.15
C PRO A 4 -51.00 -38.51 -10.05
N LEU A 5 -51.44 -37.36 -9.58
CA LEU A 5 -51.25 -36.04 -10.18
C LEU A 5 -49.77 -35.64 -10.02
N ALA A 6 -49.00 -35.64 -11.12
CA ALA A 6 -47.62 -35.20 -11.12
C ALA A 6 -47.55 -33.66 -11.09
N LEU A 7 -47.02 -33.10 -10.00
CA LEU A 7 -46.80 -31.67 -9.81
C LEU A 7 -45.56 -31.24 -10.60
N LEU A 8 -45.76 -30.61 -11.77
CA LEU A 8 -44.70 -29.97 -12.54
C LEU A 8 -44.30 -28.65 -11.86
N ILE A 9 -43.22 -28.68 -11.07
CA ILE A 9 -42.56 -27.49 -10.55
C ILE A 9 -41.82 -26.85 -11.73
N ALA A 10 -42.42 -25.82 -12.34
CA ALA A 10 -41.76 -25.00 -13.34
C ALA A 10 -40.64 -24.18 -12.66
N LEU A 11 -39.40 -24.65 -12.80
CA LEU A 11 -38.19 -23.89 -12.47
C LEU A 11 -38.10 -22.69 -13.42
N THR A 12 -38.72 -21.57 -13.05
CA THR A 12 -38.50 -20.30 -13.74
C THR A 12 -37.06 -19.86 -13.46
N PRO A 13 -36.19 -19.73 -14.47
CA PRO A 13 -34.85 -19.22 -14.26
C PRO A 13 -34.98 -17.77 -13.79
N PHE A 14 -34.72 -17.53 -12.51
CA PHE A 14 -34.54 -16.17 -12.01
C PHE A 14 -33.32 -15.59 -12.73
N PRO A 15 -33.45 -14.51 -13.52
CA PRO A 15 -32.28 -13.85 -14.06
C PRO A 15 -31.51 -13.29 -12.86
N LEU A 16 -30.34 -13.87 -12.59
CA LEU A 16 -29.32 -13.27 -11.73
C LEU A 16 -28.91 -11.97 -12.41
N THR A 17 -29.58 -10.88 -12.08
CA THR A 17 -29.13 -9.54 -12.49
C THR A 17 -27.79 -9.31 -11.82
N PRO A 18 -26.69 -9.17 -12.58
CA PRO A 18 -25.41 -8.83 -12.00
C PRO A 18 -25.58 -7.49 -11.30
N GLN A 19 -25.53 -7.48 -9.97
CA GLN A 19 -25.50 -6.24 -9.21
C GLN A 19 -24.20 -5.54 -9.59
N ALA A 20 -24.32 -4.37 -10.20
CA ALA A 20 -23.18 -3.52 -10.47
C ALA A 20 -22.58 -3.11 -9.12
N THR A 21 -21.51 -3.76 -8.71
CA THR A 21 -20.75 -3.42 -7.51
C THR A 21 -20.15 -2.03 -7.72
N SER A 22 -20.45 -1.07 -6.85
CA SER A 22 -19.90 0.28 -7.00
C SER A 22 -18.37 0.23 -6.85
N PRO A 23 -17.61 0.95 -7.68
CA PRO A 23 -16.15 0.96 -7.60
C PRO A 23 -15.65 1.43 -6.23
N GLU A 24 -16.37 2.34 -5.57
CA GLU A 24 -16.06 2.82 -4.22
C GLU A 24 -16.16 1.71 -3.17
N SER A 25 -17.12 0.79 -3.32
CA SER A 25 -17.23 -0.35 -2.38
C SER A 25 -16.08 -1.34 -2.58
N ILE A 26 -15.64 -1.54 -3.83
CA ILE A 26 -14.50 -2.41 -4.15
C ILE A 26 -13.21 -1.81 -3.58
N SER A 27 -12.99 -0.51 -3.75
CA SER A 27 -11.80 0.18 -3.22
C SER A 27 -11.77 0.17 -1.70
N THR A 28 -12.88 0.46 -1.05
CA THR A 28 -12.96 0.46 0.41
C THR A 28 -12.69 -0.94 0.97
N ASN A 29 -13.37 -1.97 0.42
CA ASN A 29 -13.17 -3.35 0.86
C ASN A 29 -11.72 -3.83 0.66
N PHE A 30 -11.10 -3.49 -0.47
CA PHE A 30 -9.72 -3.87 -0.73
C PHE A 30 -8.76 -3.11 0.19
N THR A 31 -8.98 -1.81 0.41
CA THR A 31 -8.18 -0.97 1.29
C THR A 31 -8.22 -1.49 2.73
N ASP A 32 -9.40 -1.85 3.22
CA ASP A 32 -9.59 -2.41 4.56
C ASP A 32 -8.95 -3.81 4.68
N SER A 33 -9.12 -4.65 3.65
CA SER A 33 -8.45 -5.95 3.57
C SER A 33 -6.93 -5.79 3.60
N LEU A 34 -6.37 -4.85 2.82
CA LEU A 34 -4.94 -4.58 2.78
C LEU A 34 -4.45 -4.08 4.14
N ARG A 35 -5.16 -3.12 4.74
CA ARG A 35 -4.86 -2.59 6.09
C ARG A 35 -4.78 -3.72 7.13
N SER A 36 -5.70 -4.69 7.08
CA SER A 36 -5.72 -5.82 8.01
C SER A 36 -4.57 -6.82 7.82
N ARG A 37 -3.95 -6.83 6.63
CA ARG A 37 -2.90 -7.78 6.22
C ARG A 37 -1.49 -7.20 6.28
N VAL A 38 -1.36 -5.88 6.27
CA VAL A 38 -0.07 -5.22 6.45
C VAL A 38 0.41 -5.45 7.88
N ARG A 39 1.59 -6.03 8.00
CA ARG A 39 2.26 -6.23 9.29
C ARG A 39 3.69 -5.72 9.21
N ILE A 40 4.12 -5.03 10.26
CA ILE A 40 5.52 -4.66 10.43
C ILE A 40 6.24 -5.90 10.97
N ASP A 41 7.30 -6.32 10.27
CA ASP A 41 8.12 -7.44 10.70
C ASP A 41 9.11 -6.98 11.78
N TRP A 42 8.70 -7.13 13.04
CA TRP A 42 9.51 -6.83 14.21
C TRP A 42 10.59 -7.88 14.50
N THR A 43 10.60 -9.01 13.77
CA THR A 43 11.62 -10.06 13.98
C THR A 43 12.95 -9.70 13.33
N ARG A 44 12.93 -8.83 12.32
CA ARG A 44 14.15 -8.23 11.77
C ARG A 44 14.54 -7.05 12.64
N ALA A 45 15.85 -6.91 12.87
CA ALA A 45 16.40 -5.80 13.63
C ALA A 45 15.86 -4.47 13.09
N ALA A 46 15.29 -3.67 14.00
CA ALA A 46 14.78 -2.38 13.65
C ALA A 46 15.95 -1.51 13.12
N PRO A 47 15.68 -0.69 12.10
CA PRO A 47 16.67 0.22 11.57
C PRO A 47 17.00 1.28 12.62
N LYS A 48 18.30 1.53 12.81
CA LYS A 48 18.85 2.47 13.77
C LYS A 48 19.34 3.71 13.03
N ALA A 49 18.93 4.88 13.48
CA ALA A 49 19.54 6.15 13.10
C ALA A 49 20.47 6.61 14.21
N THR A 50 21.65 7.05 13.82
CA THR A 50 22.62 7.63 14.74
C THR A 50 22.94 9.04 14.26
N ARG A 51 22.79 10.04 15.12
CA ARG A 51 23.22 11.41 14.85
C ARG A 51 24.14 11.90 15.95
N SER A 52 25.23 12.55 15.56
CA SER A 52 26.06 13.28 16.50
C SER A 52 25.43 14.64 16.75
N THR A 53 25.34 15.05 18.02
CA THR A 53 24.93 16.39 18.41
C THR A 53 25.88 16.90 19.49
N SER A 54 26.08 18.20 19.54
CA SER A 54 26.99 18.83 20.50
C SER A 54 26.21 19.89 21.27
N GLU A 55 26.29 19.85 22.59
CA GLU A 55 25.69 20.87 23.46
C GLU A 55 26.78 21.56 24.28
N TYR A 56 26.51 22.79 24.73
CA TYR A 56 27.45 23.50 25.61
C TYR A 56 27.52 22.80 26.97
N THR A 57 28.75 22.59 27.44
CA THR A 57 28.98 22.01 28.77
C THR A 57 28.41 22.91 29.87
N CYS A 58 27.91 22.31 30.95
CA CYS A 58 27.47 23.07 32.13
C CYS A 58 28.59 23.98 32.67
N TRP A 59 28.22 25.11 33.29
CA TRP A 59 29.16 26.15 33.72
C TRP A 59 30.34 25.64 34.56
N ARG A 60 30.12 24.59 35.36
CA ARG A 60 31.15 23.96 36.22
C ARG A 60 32.30 23.32 35.44
N HIS A 61 32.11 22.99 34.18
CA HIS A 61 33.09 22.31 33.32
C HIS A 61 33.58 23.15 32.15
N LEU A 62 33.14 24.42 32.04
CA LEU A 62 33.40 25.30 30.89
C LEU A 62 34.90 25.54 30.62
N LEU A 63 35.74 25.46 31.66
CA LEU A 63 37.20 25.65 31.55
C LEU A 63 37.95 24.37 31.11
N SER A 64 37.31 23.21 31.21
CA SER A 64 37.90 21.91 30.84
C SER A 64 37.46 21.46 29.45
N CYS A 65 36.18 21.66 29.13
CA CYS A 65 35.58 21.43 27.82
C CYS A 65 34.55 22.52 27.57
N ALA A 66 34.47 23.08 26.37
CA ALA A 66 33.45 24.08 26.01
C ALA A 66 32.15 23.42 25.50
N THR A 67 32.27 22.25 24.88
CA THR A 67 31.17 21.46 24.31
C THR A 67 31.27 20.00 24.75
N ALA A 68 30.12 19.37 24.93
CA ALA A 68 29.99 17.94 25.11
C ALA A 68 29.35 17.36 23.85
N ASP A 69 29.94 16.29 23.34
CA ASP A 69 29.44 15.58 22.16
C ASP A 69 28.61 14.37 22.60
N PHE A 70 27.44 14.23 21.99
CA PHE A 70 26.48 13.18 22.26
C PHE A 70 26.22 12.41 20.99
N LEU A 71 26.21 11.09 21.12
CA LEU A 71 25.72 10.22 20.08
C LEU A 71 24.25 9.92 20.39
N LEU A 72 23.34 10.54 19.65
CA LEU A 72 21.93 10.22 19.75
C LEU A 72 21.61 9.03 18.85
N GLN A 73 21.05 7.98 19.44
CA GLN A 73 20.56 6.83 18.68
C GLN A 73 19.02 6.80 18.75
N GLU A 74 18.41 6.79 17.57
CA GLU A 74 16.97 6.67 17.37
C GLU A 74 16.70 5.27 16.79
N GLU A 75 15.88 4.48 17.47
CA GLU A 75 15.48 3.15 17.02
C GLU A 75 13.96 3.07 16.98
N LEU A 76 13.45 2.40 15.94
CA LEU A 76 12.03 2.13 15.85
C LEU A 76 11.66 0.99 16.82
N LEU A 77 10.95 1.32 17.89
CA LEU A 77 10.49 0.33 18.86
C LEU A 77 9.06 -0.13 18.54
N PRO A 78 8.73 -1.41 18.84
CA PRO A 78 7.34 -1.84 18.88
C PRO A 78 6.63 -1.04 19.96
N SER A 79 5.78 -0.12 19.54
CA SER A 79 4.98 0.70 20.45
C SER A 79 3.90 -0.15 21.11
N GLU A 80 3.67 0.03 22.42
CA GLU A 80 2.52 -0.56 23.13
C GLU A 80 1.19 -0.18 22.46
N HIS A 81 1.15 1.02 21.89
CA HIS A 81 0.11 1.44 20.97
C HIS A 81 0.48 0.96 19.56
N HIS A 82 -0.27 -0.02 19.05
CA HIS A 82 -0.11 -0.54 17.70
C HIS A 82 0.13 0.60 16.69
N PRO A 83 1.10 0.46 15.76
CA PRO A 83 1.40 1.51 14.79
C PRO A 83 0.13 1.86 14.01
N LEU A 84 -0.12 3.16 13.82
CA LEU A 84 -1.25 3.60 13.01
C LEU A 84 -0.90 3.35 11.55
N ILE A 85 -1.49 2.28 10.98
CA ILE A 85 -1.36 1.92 9.57
C ILE A 85 -2.51 2.57 8.80
N THR A 86 -2.18 3.50 7.92
CA THR A 86 -3.12 4.06 6.94
C THR A 86 -2.87 3.40 5.58
N VAL A 87 -3.94 3.21 4.84
CA VAL A 87 -3.86 2.72 3.46
C VAL A 87 -4.73 3.66 2.65
N ASP A 88 -4.10 4.34 1.71
CA ASP A 88 -4.71 5.25 0.75
C ASP A 88 -4.53 4.67 -0.65
N TYR A 89 -5.26 5.19 -1.64
CA TYR A 89 -5.08 4.74 -3.01
C TYR A 89 -5.28 5.86 -4.03
N ASP A 90 -4.57 5.73 -5.15
CA ASP A 90 -4.78 6.51 -6.37
C ASP A 90 -5.32 5.59 -7.46
N SER A 91 -6.35 6.02 -8.18
CA SER A 91 -6.87 5.30 -9.35
C SER A 91 -6.51 6.05 -10.63
N LEU A 92 -5.78 5.39 -11.53
CA LEU A 92 -5.52 5.89 -12.88
C LEU A 92 -6.45 5.20 -13.86
N ALA A 93 -7.43 5.95 -14.37
CA ALA A 93 -8.28 5.47 -15.45
C ALA A 93 -7.49 5.46 -16.76
N GLN A 94 -7.49 4.31 -17.44
CA GLN A 94 -6.96 4.20 -18.80
C GLN A 94 -7.95 4.77 -19.83
N LYS A 95 -7.57 4.68 -21.11
CA LYS A 95 -8.39 5.17 -22.23
C LYS A 95 -9.79 4.57 -22.17
N ARG A 96 -10.77 5.47 -22.23
CA ARG A 96 -12.20 5.12 -22.25
C ARG A 96 -12.56 4.51 -23.59
N LEU A 97 -13.32 3.43 -23.57
CA LEU A 97 -13.82 2.78 -24.76
C LEU A 97 -15.35 2.72 -24.74
N LEU A 98 -15.97 3.30 -25.76
CA LEU A 98 -17.40 3.19 -25.99
C LEU A 98 -17.64 2.15 -27.09
N ASN A 99 -18.28 1.03 -26.74
CA ASN A 99 -18.69 0.06 -27.75
C ASN A 99 -20.02 0.51 -28.36
N ILE A 100 -19.93 1.21 -29.49
CA ILE A 100 -21.09 1.70 -30.25
C ILE A 100 -21.80 0.58 -31.01
N ASN A 101 -21.15 -0.58 -31.16
CA ASN A 101 -21.72 -1.73 -31.87
C ASN A 101 -22.66 -2.51 -30.96
N ALA A 102 -23.59 -3.27 -31.55
CA ALA A 102 -24.45 -4.20 -30.82
C ALA A 102 -23.70 -5.47 -30.37
N THR A 103 -22.58 -5.79 -31.02
CA THR A 103 -21.78 -6.98 -30.72
C THR A 103 -20.73 -6.67 -29.65
N PRO A 104 -20.45 -7.61 -28.72
CA PRO A 104 -19.36 -7.46 -27.77
C PRO A 104 -18.02 -7.29 -28.49
N MET A 105 -17.11 -6.51 -27.91
CA MET A 105 -15.75 -6.32 -28.42
C MET A 105 -14.71 -6.54 -27.33
N THR A 106 -13.59 -7.15 -27.67
CA THR A 106 -12.49 -7.34 -26.72
C THR A 106 -11.69 -6.05 -26.59
N VAL A 107 -11.43 -5.64 -25.36
CA VAL A 107 -10.58 -4.49 -25.01
C VAL A 107 -9.35 -5.01 -24.28
N HIS A 108 -8.19 -4.47 -24.60
CA HIS A 108 -6.92 -4.82 -23.98
C HIS A 108 -6.39 -3.67 -23.15
N THR A 109 -5.74 -3.99 -22.02
CA THR A 109 -4.97 -3.01 -21.26
C THR A 109 -3.72 -2.60 -22.05
N GLU A 110 -3.48 -1.29 -22.17
CA GLU A 110 -2.25 -0.75 -22.77
C GLU A 110 -1.14 -0.67 -21.72
N ASP A 111 0.13 -0.74 -22.16
CA ASP A 111 1.29 -0.54 -21.28
C ASP A 111 1.32 0.90 -20.76
N SER A 112 1.67 1.10 -19.49
CA SER A 112 1.74 2.42 -18.87
C SER A 112 3.03 2.58 -18.07
N THR A 113 3.68 3.74 -18.20
CA THR A 113 4.86 4.08 -17.40
C THR A 113 4.45 4.99 -16.26
N TRP A 114 4.72 4.57 -15.03
CA TRP A 114 4.52 5.37 -13.82
C TRP A 114 5.87 5.81 -13.27
N GLN A 115 6.11 7.11 -13.26
CA GLN A 115 7.31 7.70 -12.70
C GLN A 115 6.96 8.37 -11.38
N SER A 116 7.51 7.84 -10.27
CA SER A 116 7.35 8.42 -8.95
C SER A 116 8.70 8.89 -8.43
N GLU A 117 8.84 10.21 -8.30
CA GLU A 117 9.99 10.87 -7.70
C GLU A 117 9.65 11.23 -6.27
N ALA A 118 10.32 10.58 -5.32
CA ALA A 118 10.19 10.87 -3.90
C ALA A 118 11.55 11.29 -3.34
N THR A 119 11.61 12.50 -2.78
CA THR A 119 12.78 12.95 -2.01
C THR A 119 12.52 12.63 -0.55
N THR A 120 13.00 11.48 -0.08
CA THR A 120 12.88 11.08 1.33
C THR A 120 14.16 11.46 2.08
N HIS A 121 14.04 12.39 3.01
CA HIS A 121 15.06 12.59 4.04
C HIS A 121 14.78 11.62 5.19
N GLY A 122 15.27 10.38 5.13
CA GLY A 122 15.10 9.44 6.24
C GLY A 122 15.06 7.96 5.88
N TRP A 123 14.09 7.25 6.47
CA TRP A 123 13.97 5.80 6.41
C TRP A 123 13.45 5.32 5.04
N ASN A 124 14.08 4.30 4.46
CA ASN A 124 13.60 3.60 3.26
C ASN A 124 12.82 2.36 3.69
N ALA A 125 11.61 2.16 3.19
CA ALA A 125 10.83 0.95 3.42
C ALA A 125 10.82 0.02 2.20
N ALA A 126 10.94 -1.28 2.42
CA ALA A 126 10.77 -2.34 1.45
C ALA A 126 9.62 -3.25 1.87
N ALA A 127 8.68 -3.49 0.96
CA ALA A 127 7.55 -4.40 1.17
C ALA A 127 7.79 -5.72 0.43
N ILE A 128 7.49 -6.84 1.08
CA ILE A 128 7.53 -8.18 0.50
C ILE A 128 6.12 -8.77 0.63
N LEU A 129 5.57 -9.25 -0.49
CA LEU A 129 4.34 -10.04 -0.48
C LEU A 129 4.69 -11.50 -0.20
N SER A 130 4.23 -12.00 0.94
CA SER A 130 4.44 -13.38 1.37
C SER A 130 3.44 -14.33 0.69
N THR A 131 3.75 -15.62 0.67
CA THR A 131 2.90 -16.68 0.08
C THR A 131 1.54 -16.82 0.76
N ASP A 132 1.41 -16.42 2.03
CA ASP A 132 0.17 -16.35 2.80
C ASP A 132 -0.67 -15.10 2.52
N LYS A 133 -0.29 -14.29 1.52
CA LYS A 133 -0.91 -13.00 1.17
C LYS A 133 -0.81 -11.97 2.31
N SER A 134 0.17 -12.11 3.19
CA SER A 134 0.57 -11.03 4.09
C SER A 134 1.55 -10.08 3.38
N VAL A 135 1.49 -8.80 3.74
CA VAL A 135 2.46 -7.82 3.28
C VAL A 135 3.39 -7.50 4.44
N SER A 136 4.63 -7.97 4.34
CA SER A 136 5.67 -7.69 5.32
C SER A 136 6.41 -6.44 4.90
N VAL A 137 6.39 -5.41 5.74
CA VAL A 137 7.15 -4.18 5.52
C VAL A 137 8.39 -4.19 6.42
N SER A 138 9.54 -3.97 5.82
CA SER A 138 10.84 -3.79 6.49
C SER A 138 11.46 -2.47 6.03
N GLY A 139 12.54 -2.01 6.64
CA GLY A 139 13.23 -0.85 6.09
C GLY A 139 14.64 -0.64 6.62
N GLY A 140 15.38 0.30 6.02
CA GLY A 140 16.75 0.69 6.38
C GLY A 140 16.97 2.20 6.23
N TYR A 141 17.98 2.78 6.89
CA TYR A 141 18.32 4.20 6.73
C TYR A 141 19.28 4.39 5.55
N SER A 142 18.93 5.23 4.58
CA SER A 142 19.90 5.82 3.64
C SER A 142 19.43 7.20 3.18
N LEU A 143 20.33 8.18 3.12
CA LEU A 143 20.05 9.45 2.48
C LEU A 143 20.03 9.25 0.96
N THR A 144 18.88 8.90 0.38
CA THR A 144 18.75 8.72 -1.06
C THR A 144 17.54 9.47 -1.61
N GLN A 145 17.78 10.26 -2.67
CA GLN A 145 16.69 10.66 -3.57
C GLN A 145 16.14 9.38 -4.20
N LEU A 146 14.95 8.96 -3.80
CA LEU A 146 14.31 7.77 -4.33
C LEU A 146 13.58 8.16 -5.62
N ARG A 147 14.29 8.11 -6.74
CA ARG A 147 13.68 8.16 -8.07
C ARG A 147 13.24 6.75 -8.44
N SER A 148 11.99 6.41 -8.17
CA SER A 148 11.42 5.11 -8.54
C SER A 148 10.77 5.21 -9.93
N HIS A 149 11.36 4.51 -10.89
CA HIS A 149 10.77 4.36 -12.22
C HIS A 149 10.07 3.00 -12.29
N LEU A 150 8.74 2.99 -12.18
CA LEU A 150 7.92 1.79 -12.25
C LEU A 150 7.30 1.70 -13.65
N THR A 151 7.88 0.83 -14.47
CA THR A 151 7.25 0.46 -15.75
C THR A 151 6.15 -0.56 -15.46
N ILE A 152 4.90 -0.14 -15.55
CA ILE A 152 3.74 -1.02 -15.38
C ILE A 152 3.48 -1.64 -16.75
N LYS A 153 4.08 -2.81 -16.96
CA LYS A 153 3.71 -3.64 -18.10
C LYS A 153 2.24 -4.04 -17.93
N SER A 154 1.46 -3.79 -18.97
CA SER A 154 0.12 -4.35 -19.12
C SER A 154 0.20 -5.83 -18.80
N LEU A 155 -0.61 -6.29 -17.85
CA LEU A 155 -0.70 -7.71 -17.50
C LEU A 155 -1.36 -8.54 -18.64
N GLY A 156 -1.52 -7.95 -19.83
CA GLY A 156 -2.21 -8.56 -20.97
C GLY A 156 -3.68 -8.83 -20.67
N ILE A 157 -4.28 -8.09 -19.75
CA ILE A 157 -5.66 -8.30 -19.35
C ILE A 157 -6.54 -7.89 -20.53
N SER A 158 -7.32 -8.84 -21.00
CA SER A 158 -8.31 -8.66 -22.06
C SER A 158 -9.68 -8.91 -21.48
N GLU A 159 -10.58 -7.94 -21.64
CA GLU A 159 -11.97 -8.09 -21.20
C GLU A 159 -12.94 -7.79 -22.32
N THR A 160 -14.12 -8.40 -22.24
CA THR A 160 -15.16 -8.22 -23.26
C THR A 160 -16.08 -7.06 -22.87
N CYS A 161 -16.09 -6.00 -23.69
CA CYS A 161 -17.00 -4.88 -23.55
C CYS A 161 -18.32 -5.15 -24.31
N PRO A 162 -19.46 -5.28 -23.61
CA PRO A 162 -20.75 -5.51 -24.26
C PRO A 162 -21.16 -4.34 -25.16
N GLY A 163 -22.00 -4.62 -26.15
CA GLY A 163 -22.51 -3.61 -27.07
C GLY A 163 -23.42 -2.58 -26.39
N GLY A 164 -23.22 -1.30 -26.69
CA GLY A 164 -23.97 -0.20 -26.08
C GLY A 164 -23.48 0.23 -24.69
N PHE A 165 -22.38 -0.35 -24.19
CA PHE A 165 -21.79 0.00 -22.89
C PHE A 165 -20.50 0.79 -23.05
N HIS A 166 -20.19 1.55 -22.00
CA HIS A 166 -18.94 2.29 -21.86
C HIS A 166 -18.03 1.53 -20.90
N CYS A 167 -16.91 1.03 -21.42
CA CYS A 167 -15.93 0.24 -20.67
C CYS A 167 -14.65 1.06 -20.46
N ARG A 168 -13.99 0.82 -19.32
CA ARG A 168 -12.67 1.38 -19.03
C ARG A 168 -11.89 0.43 -18.15
N PHE A 169 -10.57 0.40 -18.35
CA PHE A 169 -9.65 -0.19 -17.40
C PHE A 169 -9.20 0.87 -16.40
N GLU A 170 -8.97 0.45 -15.16
CA GLU A 170 -8.40 1.29 -14.13
C GLU A 170 -7.26 0.55 -13.45
N THR A 171 -6.15 1.26 -13.27
CA THR A 171 -5.01 0.78 -12.49
C THR A 171 -5.03 1.48 -11.15
N TRP A 172 -5.07 0.73 -10.06
CA TRP A 172 -5.14 1.29 -8.71
C TRP A 172 -3.81 1.08 -7.99
N PHE A 173 -3.29 2.15 -7.42
CA PHE A 173 -2.05 2.20 -6.65
C PHE A 173 -2.40 2.38 -5.20
N TYR A 174 -1.96 1.45 -4.35
CA TYR A 174 -2.20 1.54 -2.93
C TYR A 174 -0.94 2.02 -2.21
N HIS A 175 -1.10 3.03 -1.39
CA HIS A 175 -0.04 3.62 -0.58
C HIS A 175 -0.25 3.23 0.87
N VAL A 176 0.75 2.61 1.48
CA VAL A 176 0.71 2.22 2.88
C VAL A 176 1.50 3.23 3.69
N GLY A 177 0.82 3.99 4.54
CA GLY A 177 1.41 4.91 5.50
C GLY A 177 1.52 4.28 6.88
N TYR A 178 2.61 4.58 7.59
CA TYR A 178 2.80 4.19 8.99
C TYR A 178 3.17 5.41 9.82
N ARG A 179 2.57 5.54 11.00
CA ARG A 179 3.02 6.49 12.04
C ARG A 179 3.48 5.72 13.25
N VAL A 180 4.68 6.07 13.70
CA VAL A 180 5.42 5.40 14.75
C VAL A 180 5.99 6.44 15.71
N TYR A 181 6.09 6.07 16.98
CA TYR A 181 6.68 6.90 18.03
C TYR A 181 8.10 6.41 18.31
N TYR A 182 9.04 7.35 18.48
CA TYR A 182 10.44 7.06 18.78
C TYR A 182 10.72 7.32 20.25
N MET A 183 11.53 6.46 20.89
CA MET A 183 12.24 6.81 22.13
C MET A 183 13.70 7.10 21.77
N GLY A 184 14.21 8.24 22.21
CA GLY A 184 15.62 8.60 22.05
C GLY A 184 16.40 8.23 23.31
N GLU A 185 17.54 7.56 23.14
CA GLU A 185 18.53 7.37 24.20
C GLU A 185 19.75 8.25 23.91
N VAL A 186 20.30 8.87 24.97
CA VAL A 186 21.47 9.76 24.89
C VAL A 186 22.71 8.99 25.35
N CYS A 187 23.64 8.73 24.44
CA CYS A 187 24.93 8.15 24.77
C CYS A 187 25.98 9.26 24.92
N LEU A 188 26.58 9.36 26.11
CA LEU A 188 27.73 10.25 26.37
C LEU A 188 28.97 9.65 25.72
N LEU A 189 29.60 10.39 24.81
CA LEU A 189 30.96 10.07 24.35
C LEU A 189 31.93 10.58 25.43
N GLY A 190 32.58 9.63 26.11
CA GLY A 190 33.58 9.91 27.15
C GLY A 190 34.93 10.33 26.61
#